data_AF-A0A4R6C1N7-F1
#
_entry.id   AF-A0A4R6C1N7-F1
#
_cell.length_a   1.000
_cell.length_b   1.000
_cell.length_c   1.000
_cell.angle_alpha   90.00
_cell.angle_beta   90.00
_cell.angle_gamma   90.00
#
_symmetry.space_group_name_H-M   'P 1'
#
loop_
_entity.id
_entity.type
_entity.pdbx_description
1 polymer ?
#
loop_
_entity_poly.entity_id
_entity_poly.type
_entity_poly.pdbx_seq_one_letter_code
_entity_poly.pdbx_strand_id
1 'polypeptide(L)'
;MGMELIVVLISYIILLRKKDFDIYKVDFRFRHISPALNQVFVIFIIISILLSPLIIDHITFLGIGEQKKLNELSITQTIIFFMLYLSKFLLIGQTINFFYIKYNQKPLNRYLLITIILVLVINSIFIGLNRMDVVLAISSALIILNNLYKKKMKVYNYLIFTFLLISLYIISLGRATFSYQITSNKLALLTDYLQIYFAGIYNVALSLDISIYIKQNVYITFLYDVIRPFLGLNMLWRPETLLTSTELFNQRIFENNQVSQIIPLLGQFYLPFELLSVFIYPILIMLIIRYFLQKVFDNNLTYSMILIVIVLRAIITIFQNLSIFINELSSLIILLSSIVLFKNLLLKVSNK
;
A
#
# COMPACT_ATOMS: atom_id res chain seq x y z
N MET A 1 20.73 7.98 -4.93
CA MET A 1 19.71 8.83 -4.28
C MET A 1 19.82 10.33 -4.53
N GLY A 2 21.02 10.94 -4.54
CA GLY A 2 21.14 12.40 -4.76
C GLY A 2 20.70 12.86 -6.16
N MET A 3 21.06 12.10 -7.20
CA MET A 3 20.69 12.43 -8.59
C MET A 3 19.18 12.29 -8.83
N GLU A 4 18.55 11.25 -8.26
CA GLU A 4 17.11 11.02 -8.38
C GLU A 4 16.32 12.18 -7.75
N LEU A 5 16.77 12.68 -6.60
CA LEU A 5 16.15 13.82 -5.93
C LEU A 5 16.30 15.12 -6.75
N ILE A 6 17.48 15.35 -7.34
CA ILE A 6 17.72 16.48 -8.25
C ILE A 6 16.79 16.38 -9.47
N VAL A 7 16.66 15.20 -10.07
CA VAL A 7 15.79 14.97 -11.22
C VAL A 7 14.33 15.18 -10.88
N VAL A 8 13.85 14.68 -9.72
CA VAL A 8 12.49 14.93 -9.24
C VAL A 8 12.25 16.42 -9.06
N LEU A 9 13.18 17.15 -8.44
CA LEU A 9 13.07 18.60 -8.24
C LEU A 9 13.04 19.37 -9.57
N ILE A 10 13.94 19.06 -10.50
CA ILE A 10 13.99 19.69 -11.82
C ILE A 10 12.69 19.39 -12.60
N SER A 11 12.29 18.12 -12.65
CA SER A 11 11.07 17.69 -13.33
C SER A 11 9.82 18.34 -12.73
N TYR A 12 9.77 18.46 -11.40
CA TYR A 12 8.72 19.16 -10.70
C TYR A 12 8.67 20.65 -11.10
N ILE A 13 9.81 21.35 -11.03
CA ILE A 13 9.92 22.77 -11.35
C ILE A 13 9.50 23.06 -12.80
N ILE A 14 9.95 22.24 -13.74
CA ILE A 14 9.71 22.44 -15.17
C ILE A 14 8.28 22.04 -15.57
N LEU A 15 7.84 20.83 -15.17
CA LEU A 15 6.62 20.23 -15.71
C LEU A 15 5.38 20.55 -14.88
N LEU A 16 5.53 20.64 -13.55
CA LEU A 16 4.40 20.56 -12.63
C LEU A 16 4.16 21.84 -11.84
N ARG A 17 5.19 22.61 -11.47
CA ARG A 17 5.08 23.77 -10.57
C ARG A 17 3.99 24.77 -10.98
N LYS A 18 3.83 25.03 -12.28
CA LYS A 18 2.80 25.97 -12.80
C LYS A 18 1.38 25.40 -12.76
N LYS A 19 1.24 24.07 -12.72
CA LYS A 19 -0.03 23.33 -12.73
C LYS A 19 -0.29 22.62 -11.38
N ASP A 20 0.48 22.97 -10.36
CA ASP A 20 0.39 22.33 -9.06
C ASP A 20 -0.50 23.16 -8.12
N PHE A 21 -1.14 22.48 -7.18
CA PHE A 21 -2.01 23.11 -6.19
C PHE A 21 -1.20 23.43 -4.94
N ASP A 22 -1.51 24.57 -4.32
CA ASP A 22 -0.84 25.00 -3.09
C ASP A 22 -1.35 24.17 -1.92
N ILE A 23 -0.64 23.09 -1.59
CA ILE A 23 -0.99 22.15 -0.50
C ILE A 23 -1.20 22.87 0.83
N TYR A 24 -0.52 24.01 1.05
CA TYR A 24 -0.64 24.80 2.28
C TYR A 24 -1.90 25.67 2.33
N LYS A 25 -2.55 25.91 1.19
CA LYS A 25 -3.80 26.68 1.09
C LYS A 25 -5.03 25.81 0.86
N VAL A 26 -4.87 24.54 0.52
CA VAL A 26 -5.99 23.63 0.30
C VAL A 26 -6.44 23.02 1.63
N ASP A 27 -7.54 23.54 2.18
CA ASP A 27 -8.29 22.82 3.21
C ASP A 27 -8.87 21.53 2.58
N PHE A 28 -8.57 20.37 3.16
CA PHE A 28 -9.23 19.11 2.81
C PHE A 28 -10.73 19.19 3.16
N ARG A 29 -11.52 19.69 2.23
CA ARG A 29 -12.99 19.73 2.31
C ARG A 29 -13.54 18.49 1.62
N PHE A 30 -13.61 17.39 2.37
CA PHE A 30 -14.19 16.16 1.85
C PHE A 30 -15.63 16.39 1.39
N ARG A 31 -15.94 15.97 0.17
CA ARG A 31 -17.32 16.05 -0.35
C ARG A 31 -18.23 15.12 0.44
N HIS A 32 -19.49 15.50 0.59
CA HIS A 32 -20.48 14.63 1.23
C HIS A 32 -20.66 13.33 0.42
N ILE A 33 -20.69 12.18 1.10
CA ILE A 33 -20.92 10.89 0.45
C ILE A 33 -22.40 10.83 -0.01
N SER A 34 -22.64 10.51 -1.29
CA SER A 34 -24.02 10.27 -1.74
C SER A 34 -24.63 9.06 -1.00
N PRO A 35 -25.87 9.12 -0.52
CA PRO A 35 -26.49 8.03 0.25
C PRO A 35 -26.39 6.66 -0.44
N ALA A 36 -26.62 6.60 -1.77
CA ALA A 36 -26.49 5.38 -2.55
C ALA A 36 -25.06 4.78 -2.52
N LEU A 37 -24.02 5.61 -2.67
CA LEU A 37 -22.64 5.14 -2.58
C LEU A 37 -22.32 4.63 -1.18
N ASN A 38 -22.84 5.30 -0.15
CA ASN A 38 -22.68 4.87 1.23
C ASN A 38 -23.29 3.48 1.47
N GLN A 39 -24.51 3.26 0.99
CA GLN A 39 -25.19 1.97 1.09
C GLN A 39 -24.40 0.87 0.37
N VAL A 40 -23.90 1.13 -0.84
CA VAL A 40 -23.11 0.14 -1.58
C VAL A 40 -21.81 -0.19 -0.82
N PHE A 41 -21.13 0.79 -0.23
CA PHE A 41 -19.95 0.50 0.61
C PHE A 41 -20.29 -0.37 1.82
N VAL A 42 -21.40 -0.08 2.51
CA VAL A 42 -21.85 -0.90 3.65
C VAL A 42 -22.18 -2.32 3.22
N ILE A 43 -22.93 -2.50 2.12
CA ILE A 43 -23.25 -3.80 1.55
C ILE A 43 -21.97 -4.57 1.19
N PHE A 44 -21.01 -3.91 0.53
CA PHE A 44 -19.74 -4.52 0.18
C PHE A 44 -18.95 -4.98 1.42
N ILE A 45 -18.90 -4.16 2.47
CA ILE A 45 -18.26 -4.54 3.74
C ILE A 45 -18.94 -5.76 4.36
N ILE A 46 -20.27 -5.77 4.42
CA ILE A 46 -21.03 -6.89 4.99
C ILE A 46 -20.77 -8.17 4.19
N ILE A 47 -20.87 -8.13 2.86
CA ILE A 47 -20.58 -9.28 2.00
C ILE A 47 -19.15 -9.77 2.21
N SER A 48 -18.18 -8.87 2.28
CA SER A 48 -16.77 -9.24 2.49
C SER A 48 -16.58 -9.97 3.82
N ILE A 49 -17.20 -9.48 4.90
CA ILE A 49 -17.16 -10.12 6.23
C ILE A 49 -17.85 -11.48 6.21
N LEU A 50 -19.01 -11.62 5.54
CA LEU A 50 -19.72 -12.90 5.43
C LEU A 50 -18.90 -13.95 4.66
N LEU A 51 -18.05 -13.53 3.72
CA LEU A 51 -17.16 -14.41 2.98
C LEU A 51 -15.84 -14.70 3.71
N SER A 52 -15.53 -14.02 4.82
CA SER A 52 -14.28 -14.19 5.55
C SER A 52 -13.99 -15.58 6.11
N PRO A 53 -14.99 -16.43 6.46
CA PRO A 53 -14.72 -17.79 6.88
C PRO A 53 -13.94 -18.62 5.84
N LEU A 54 -14.04 -18.27 4.55
CA LEU A 54 -13.35 -18.98 3.46
C LEU A 54 -11.83 -18.72 3.41
N ILE A 55 -11.35 -17.69 4.12
CA ILE A 55 -9.94 -17.30 4.17
C ILE A 55 -9.45 -17.05 5.60
N ILE A 56 -10.11 -17.62 6.61
CA ILE A 56 -9.83 -17.33 8.02
C ILE A 56 -8.37 -17.62 8.41
N ASP A 57 -7.75 -18.62 7.78
CA ASP A 57 -6.31 -18.97 7.91
C ASP A 57 -5.34 -17.86 7.45
N HIS A 58 -5.84 -16.80 6.82
CA HIS A 58 -5.05 -15.63 6.40
C HIS A 58 -5.42 -14.36 7.17
N ILE A 59 -6.34 -14.46 8.12
CA ILE A 59 -6.75 -13.37 9.01
C ILE A 59 -6.11 -13.61 10.37
N THR A 60 -5.32 -12.64 10.82
CA THR A 60 -4.66 -12.71 12.13
C THR A 60 -4.95 -11.47 12.95
N PHE A 61 -4.90 -11.61 14.27
CA PHE A 61 -5.05 -10.47 15.17
C PHE A 61 -3.67 -10.07 15.69
N LEU A 62 -3.22 -8.85 15.39
CA LEU A 62 -1.87 -8.36 15.70
C LEU A 62 -0.74 -9.27 15.17
N GLY A 63 -0.98 -10.03 14.10
CA GLY A 63 -0.02 -11.00 13.56
C GLY A 63 0.06 -12.31 14.35
N ILE A 64 -0.84 -12.53 15.32
CA ILE A 64 -0.98 -13.79 16.06
C ILE A 64 -1.94 -14.71 15.28
N GLY A 65 -1.48 -15.91 14.95
CA GLY A 65 -2.22 -16.95 14.22
C GLY A 65 -1.34 -17.68 13.21
N GLU A 66 -1.77 -18.85 12.75
CA GLU A 66 -1.09 -19.54 11.63
C GLU A 66 -1.31 -18.76 10.34
N GLN A 67 -0.25 -18.54 9.56
CA GLN A 67 -0.34 -17.89 8.26
C GLN A 67 0.18 -18.82 7.19
N LYS A 68 -0.72 -19.46 6.45
CA LYS A 68 -0.37 -20.21 5.24
C LYS A 68 0.10 -19.25 4.14
N LYS A 69 1.00 -19.72 3.27
CA LYS A 69 1.54 -18.92 2.18
C LYS A 69 0.42 -18.56 1.18
N LEU A 70 0.39 -17.31 0.73
CA LEU A 70 -0.60 -16.80 -0.23
C LEU A 70 -0.59 -17.56 -1.58
N ASN A 71 0.52 -18.22 -1.92
CA ASN A 71 0.68 -18.93 -3.20
C ASN A 71 -0.16 -20.21 -3.30
N GLU A 72 -0.79 -20.65 -2.20
CA GLU A 72 -1.67 -21.83 -2.16
C GLU A 72 -3.16 -21.47 -2.30
N LEU A 73 -3.49 -20.18 -2.40
CA LEU A 73 -4.87 -19.74 -2.51
C LEU A 73 -5.45 -20.05 -3.89
N SER A 74 -6.67 -20.61 -3.90
CA SER A 74 -7.49 -20.64 -5.11
C SER A 74 -7.80 -19.22 -5.60
N ILE A 75 -8.19 -19.07 -6.88
CA ILE A 75 -8.57 -17.78 -7.47
C ILE A 75 -9.71 -17.13 -6.66
N THR A 76 -10.71 -17.92 -6.27
CA THR A 76 -11.84 -17.45 -5.46
C THR A 76 -11.39 -16.90 -4.12
N GLN A 77 -10.53 -17.64 -3.41
CA GLN A 77 -9.98 -17.18 -2.12
C GLN A 77 -9.12 -15.92 -2.29
N THR A 78 -8.37 -15.81 -3.39
CA THR A 78 -7.58 -14.61 -3.72
C THR A 78 -8.47 -13.38 -3.91
N ILE A 79 -9.61 -13.52 -4.59
CA ILE A 79 -10.57 -12.43 -4.76
C ILE A 79 -11.17 -12.03 -3.41
N ILE A 80 -11.60 -13.01 -2.59
CA ILE A 80 -12.14 -12.76 -1.24
C ILE A 80 -11.10 -12.07 -0.35
N PHE A 81 -9.84 -12.47 -0.45
CA PHE A 81 -8.72 -11.83 0.23
C PHE A 81 -8.62 -10.34 -0.11
N PHE A 82 -8.62 -9.99 -1.40
CA PHE A 82 -8.58 -8.59 -1.81
C PHE A 82 -9.87 -7.83 -1.47
N MET A 83 -11.03 -8.48 -1.48
CA MET A 83 -12.28 -7.87 -1.04
C MET A 83 -12.23 -7.48 0.45
N LEU A 84 -11.74 -8.39 1.30
CA LEU A 84 -11.55 -8.12 2.73
C LEU A 84 -10.48 -7.06 2.98
N TYR A 85 -9.42 -7.09 2.19
CA TYR A 85 -8.38 -6.05 2.25
C TYR A 85 -8.95 -4.66 1.94
N LEU A 86 -9.75 -4.52 0.88
CA LEU A 86 -10.42 -3.27 0.55
C LEU A 86 -11.48 -2.88 1.60
N SER A 87 -12.25 -3.85 2.11
CA SER A 87 -13.32 -3.61 3.08
C SER A 87 -12.77 -3.03 4.39
N LYS A 88 -11.55 -3.41 4.79
CA LYS A 88 -10.83 -2.81 5.94
C LYS A 88 -10.69 -1.29 5.78
N PHE A 89 -10.20 -0.81 4.62
CA PHE A 89 -10.05 0.64 4.38
C PHE A 89 -11.39 1.36 4.30
N LEU A 90 -12.39 0.75 3.66
CA LEU A 90 -13.74 1.29 3.61
C LEU A 90 -14.33 1.41 5.01
N LEU A 91 -14.17 0.40 5.86
CA LEU A 91 -14.65 0.40 7.23
C LEU A 91 -14.00 1.51 8.06
N ILE A 92 -12.68 1.69 7.96
CA ILE A 92 -11.97 2.80 8.62
C ILE A 92 -12.53 4.16 8.15
N GLY A 93 -12.63 4.36 6.84
CA GLY A 93 -13.16 5.60 6.27
C GLY A 93 -14.59 5.89 6.73
N GLN A 94 -15.45 4.88 6.75
CA GLN A 94 -16.83 5.00 7.23
C GLN A 94 -16.92 5.32 8.72
N THR A 95 -16.12 4.65 9.55
CA THR A 95 -16.05 4.93 10.99
C THR A 95 -15.65 6.38 11.23
N ILE A 96 -14.57 6.86 10.59
CA ILE A 96 -14.13 8.24 10.76
C ILE A 96 -15.22 9.21 10.30
N ASN A 97 -15.81 8.99 9.12
CA ASN A 97 -16.85 9.86 8.59
C ASN A 97 -18.08 9.94 9.52
N PHE A 98 -18.57 8.80 9.99
CA PHE A 98 -19.74 8.72 10.86
C PHE A 98 -19.54 9.49 12.17
N PHE A 99 -18.44 9.25 12.87
CA PHE A 99 -18.17 9.90 14.15
C PHE A 99 -17.76 11.36 13.99
N TYR A 100 -17.11 11.73 12.89
CA TYR A 100 -16.80 13.14 12.60
C TYR A 100 -18.06 13.97 12.37
N ILE A 101 -19.06 13.44 11.65
CA ILE A 101 -20.36 14.12 11.51
C ILE A 101 -21.02 14.34 12.87
N LYS A 102 -21.04 13.30 13.74
CA LYS A 102 -21.57 13.42 15.11
C LYS A 102 -20.79 14.41 15.97
N TYR A 103 -19.48 14.43 15.81
CA TYR A 103 -18.59 15.36 16.49
C TYR A 103 -18.85 16.82 16.08
N ASN A 104 -19.03 17.08 14.78
CA ASN A 104 -19.36 18.43 14.30
C ASN A 104 -20.73 18.92 14.78
N GLN A 105 -21.69 18.01 14.98
CA GLN A 105 -22.99 18.36 15.57
C GLN A 105 -22.88 18.64 17.07
N LYS A 106 -22.10 17.83 17.80
CA LYS A 106 -21.88 17.96 19.25
C LYS A 106 -20.40 17.65 19.55
N PRO A 107 -19.53 18.65 19.79
CA PRO A 107 -18.07 18.48 19.85
C PRO A 107 -17.61 17.85 21.17
N LEU A 108 -18.07 16.64 21.45
CA LEU A 108 -17.74 15.86 22.62
C LEU A 108 -16.51 14.99 22.32
N ASN A 109 -15.49 15.07 23.18
CA ASN A 109 -14.25 14.29 23.04
C ASN A 109 -14.49 12.76 23.04
N ARG A 110 -15.64 12.30 23.57
CA ARG A 110 -16.04 10.89 23.49
C ARG A 110 -16.13 10.37 22.05
N TYR A 111 -16.61 11.17 21.09
CA TYR A 111 -16.72 10.72 19.71
C TYR A 111 -15.35 10.55 19.06
N LEU A 112 -14.42 11.46 19.36
CA LEU A 112 -13.03 11.33 18.94
C LEU A 112 -12.39 10.07 19.54
N LEU A 113 -12.52 9.87 20.86
CA LEU A 113 -11.99 8.69 21.55
C LEU A 113 -12.54 7.38 20.95
N ILE A 114 -13.86 7.29 20.74
CA ILE A 114 -14.50 6.12 20.12
C ILE A 114 -13.97 5.92 18.69
N THR A 115 -13.80 6.99 17.92
CA THR A 115 -13.20 6.92 16.57
C THR A 115 -11.81 6.30 16.64
N ILE A 116 -10.95 6.79 17.54
CA ILE A 116 -9.59 6.27 17.70
C ILE A 116 -9.62 4.78 18.07
N ILE A 117 -10.40 4.39 19.08
CA ILE A 117 -10.48 2.99 19.52
C ILE A 117 -10.92 2.10 18.37
N LEU A 118 -11.98 2.46 17.64
CA LEU A 118 -12.46 1.65 16.52
C LEU A 118 -11.44 1.57 15.38
N VAL A 119 -10.78 2.67 15.04
CA VAL A 119 -9.71 2.67 14.02
C VAL A 119 -8.58 1.72 14.42
N LEU A 120 -8.18 1.70 15.70
CA LEU A 120 -7.13 0.80 16.19
C LEU A 120 -7.57 -0.66 16.20
N VAL A 121 -8.81 -0.95 16.59
CA VAL A 121 -9.39 -2.31 16.55
C VAL A 121 -9.50 -2.82 15.11
N ILE A 122 -9.88 -1.97 14.15
CA ILE A 122 -9.90 -2.39 12.74
C ILE A 122 -8.47 -2.62 12.23
N ASN A 123 -7.51 -1.78 12.66
CA ASN A 123 -6.11 -1.94 12.27
C ASN A 123 -5.41 -3.14 12.92
N SER A 124 -5.88 -3.62 14.07
CA SER A 124 -5.37 -4.85 14.69
C SER A 124 -5.77 -6.11 13.94
N ILE A 125 -6.72 -6.04 13.00
CA ILE A 125 -7.05 -7.14 12.09
C ILE A 125 -6.07 -7.10 10.91
N PHE A 126 -5.25 -8.14 10.79
CA PHE A 126 -4.27 -8.33 9.73
C PHE A 126 -4.82 -9.29 8.70
N ILE A 127 -4.72 -8.89 7.44
CA ILE A 127 -5.13 -9.69 6.29
C ILE A 127 -3.83 -9.93 5.50
N GLY A 128 -3.29 -11.14 5.60
CA GLY A 128 -2.02 -11.52 4.97
C GLY A 128 -0.77 -11.19 5.78
N LEU A 129 0.36 -11.11 5.07
CA LEU A 129 1.72 -11.19 5.63
C LEU A 129 2.48 -9.84 5.63
N ASN A 130 1.98 -8.81 4.94
CA ASN A 130 2.75 -7.60 4.67
C ASN A 130 2.60 -6.58 5.82
N ARG A 131 3.69 -6.31 6.53
CA ARG A 131 3.72 -5.30 7.62
C ARG A 131 3.37 -3.90 7.11
N MET A 132 3.68 -3.63 5.85
CA MET A 132 3.39 -2.35 5.24
C MET A 132 1.89 -2.06 5.23
N ASP A 133 1.03 -3.08 5.19
CA ASP A 133 -0.43 -2.89 5.17
C ASP A 133 -0.92 -2.16 6.43
N VAL A 134 -0.28 -2.41 7.57
CA VAL A 134 -0.63 -1.72 8.82
C VAL A 134 0.03 -0.36 8.94
N VAL A 135 1.26 -0.21 8.46
CA VAL A 135 1.89 1.11 8.35
C VAL A 135 1.03 2.04 7.49
N LEU A 136 0.60 1.57 6.31
CA LEU A 136 -0.21 2.35 5.37
C LEU A 136 -1.58 2.69 5.94
N ALA A 137 -2.30 1.71 6.50
CA ALA A 137 -3.63 1.92 7.06
C ALA A 137 -3.64 2.87 8.27
N ILE A 138 -2.65 2.75 9.16
CA ILE A 138 -2.52 3.67 10.31
C ILE A 138 -2.09 5.06 9.85
N SER A 139 -1.14 5.16 8.93
CA SER A 139 -0.64 6.45 8.43
C SER A 139 -1.72 7.22 7.68
N SER A 140 -2.51 6.55 6.85
CA SER A 140 -3.63 7.18 6.15
C SER A 140 -4.72 7.64 7.11
N ALA A 141 -5.07 6.81 8.10
CA ALA A 141 -6.01 7.21 9.16
C ALA A 141 -5.48 8.42 9.95
N LEU A 142 -4.19 8.43 10.31
CA LEU A 142 -3.55 9.56 11.01
C LEU A 142 -3.63 10.85 10.21
N ILE A 143 -3.33 10.81 8.91
CA ILE A 143 -3.41 12.00 8.04
C ILE A 143 -4.83 12.56 8.04
N ILE A 144 -5.84 11.70 7.85
CA ILE A 144 -7.24 12.12 7.84
C ILE A 144 -7.67 12.68 9.20
N LEU A 145 -7.37 11.97 10.28
CA LEU A 145 -7.75 12.37 11.63
C LEU A 145 -7.09 13.70 12.04
N ASN A 146 -5.80 13.89 11.73
CA ASN A 146 -5.10 15.16 12.00
C ASN A 146 -5.72 16.32 11.22
N ASN A 147 -6.10 16.08 9.98
CA ASN A 147 -6.77 17.11 9.19
C ASN A 147 -8.16 17.47 9.76
N LEU A 148 -8.95 16.47 10.18
CA LEU A 148 -10.31 16.68 10.68
C LEU A 148 -10.37 17.28 12.09
N TYR A 149 -9.59 16.74 13.03
CA TYR A 149 -9.63 17.09 14.45
C TYR A 149 -8.52 18.08 14.87
N LYS A 150 -7.59 18.40 13.96
CA LYS A 150 -6.55 19.43 14.10
C LYS A 150 -5.80 19.30 15.42
N LYS A 151 -5.71 20.39 16.19
CA LYS A 151 -4.94 20.49 17.45
C LYS A 151 -5.33 19.43 18.50
N LYS A 152 -6.55 18.86 18.45
CA LYS A 152 -7.00 17.85 19.42
C LYS A 152 -6.32 16.50 19.22
N MET A 153 -5.70 16.26 18.08
CA MET A 153 -5.01 15.00 17.77
C MET A 153 -3.64 14.84 18.44
N LYS A 154 -3.06 15.88 19.04
CA LYS A 154 -1.69 15.81 19.60
C LYS A 154 -1.46 14.61 20.53
N VAL A 155 -2.36 14.40 21.49
CA VAL A 155 -2.27 13.28 22.45
C VAL A 155 -2.55 11.94 21.76
N TYR A 156 -3.57 11.89 20.91
CA TYR A 156 -3.96 10.67 20.19
C TYR A 156 -2.93 10.22 19.16
N ASN A 157 -2.18 11.15 18.57
CA ASN A 157 -1.07 10.85 17.67
C ASN A 157 0.00 10.00 18.39
N TYR A 158 0.33 10.34 19.63
CA TYR A 158 1.28 9.58 20.43
C TYR A 158 0.76 8.16 20.71
N LEU A 159 -0.52 8.03 21.06
CA LEU A 159 -1.17 6.74 21.28
C LEU A 159 -1.17 5.87 20.01
N ILE A 160 -1.59 6.42 18.87
CA ILE A 160 -1.64 5.70 17.59
C ILE A 160 -0.22 5.32 17.13
N PHE A 161 0.75 6.21 17.29
CA PHE A 161 2.15 5.92 16.97
C PHE A 161 2.72 4.81 17.87
N THR A 162 2.39 4.82 19.16
CA THR A 162 2.79 3.77 20.10
C THR A 162 2.16 2.43 19.70
N PHE A 163 0.88 2.42 19.34
CA PHE A 163 0.20 1.24 18.80
C PHE A 163 0.86 0.73 17.52
N LEU A 164 1.25 1.62 16.60
CA LEU A 164 1.97 1.24 15.38
C LEU A 164 3.27 0.51 15.73
N LEU A 165 4.10 1.07 16.62
CA LEU A 165 5.36 0.44 17.04
C LEU A 165 5.13 -0.93 17.71
N ILE A 166 4.16 -1.03 18.61
CA ILE A 166 3.81 -2.29 19.28
C ILE A 166 3.33 -3.32 18.26
N SER A 167 2.45 -2.94 17.34
CA SER A 167 1.95 -3.84 16.30
C SER A 167 3.09 -4.37 15.42
N LEU A 168 4.00 -3.49 14.97
CA LEU A 168 5.17 -3.87 14.18
C LEU A 168 6.09 -4.83 14.93
N TYR A 169 6.30 -4.59 16.23
CA TYR A 169 7.10 -5.46 17.08
C TYR A 169 6.48 -6.86 17.20
N ILE A 170 5.19 -6.96 17.53
CA ILE A 170 4.48 -8.24 17.68
C ILE A 170 4.51 -9.04 16.36
N ILE A 171 4.22 -8.41 15.22
CA ILE A 171 4.28 -9.09 13.91
C ILE A 171 5.71 -9.57 13.61
N SER A 172 6.72 -8.76 13.97
CA SER A 172 8.11 -9.11 13.70
C SER A 172 8.58 -10.30 14.54
N LEU A 173 8.09 -10.42 15.78
CA LEU A 173 8.27 -11.60 16.62
C LEU A 173 7.60 -12.84 16.02
N GLY A 174 6.32 -12.73 15.64
CA GLY A 174 5.57 -13.84 15.05
C GLY A 174 6.19 -14.37 13.74
N ARG A 175 6.94 -13.53 13.03
CA ARG A 175 7.62 -13.89 11.78
C ARG A 175 9.11 -14.26 11.92
N ALA A 176 9.62 -14.41 13.15
CA ALA A 176 11.01 -14.75 13.45
C ALA A 176 12.06 -13.91 12.66
N THR A 177 11.71 -12.68 12.29
CA THR A 177 12.52 -11.89 11.34
C THR A 177 13.80 -11.35 11.93
N PHE A 178 13.90 -11.37 13.25
CA PHE A 178 15.12 -11.05 13.99
C PHE A 178 16.19 -12.16 13.94
N SER A 179 15.90 -13.29 13.28
CA SER A 179 16.86 -14.39 13.10
C SER A 179 17.82 -14.17 11.93
N TYR A 180 17.51 -13.26 11.00
CA TYR A 180 18.39 -12.93 9.88
C TYR A 180 19.43 -11.88 10.33
N GLN A 181 20.60 -12.35 10.71
CA GLN A 181 21.74 -11.53 11.11
C GLN A 181 22.82 -11.63 10.02
N ILE A 182 23.08 -10.51 9.32
CA ILE A 182 24.23 -10.44 8.39
C ILE A 182 25.52 -10.35 9.20
N THR A 183 25.46 -9.70 10.37
CA THR A 183 26.60 -9.53 11.28
C THR A 183 26.27 -10.03 12.69
N SER A 184 27.29 -10.56 13.38
CA SER A 184 27.20 -10.95 14.80
C SER A 184 27.25 -9.77 15.77
N ASN A 185 27.55 -8.56 15.28
CA ASN A 185 27.67 -7.35 16.09
C ASN A 185 26.31 -6.64 16.22
N LYS A 186 25.83 -6.47 17.45
CA LYS A 186 24.54 -5.84 17.77
C LYS A 186 24.38 -4.40 17.24
N LEU A 187 25.48 -3.65 17.09
CA LEU A 187 25.41 -2.29 16.52
C LEU A 187 25.32 -2.31 15.00
N ALA A 188 26.01 -3.25 14.34
CA ALA A 188 25.94 -3.45 12.89
C ALA A 188 24.59 -4.07 12.46
N LEU A 189 23.90 -4.74 13.38
CA LEU A 189 22.58 -5.32 13.15
C LEU A 189 21.50 -4.26 12.86
N LEU A 190 21.61 -3.05 13.44
CA LEU A 190 20.74 -1.92 13.08
C LEU A 190 21.00 -1.45 11.66
N THR A 191 22.27 -1.33 11.26
CA THR A 191 22.64 -0.93 9.90
C THR A 191 22.21 -1.99 8.89
N ASP A 192 22.31 -3.28 9.22
CA ASP A 192 21.86 -4.39 8.37
C ASP A 192 20.35 -4.32 8.13
N TYR A 193 19.55 -4.10 9.18
CA TYR A 193 18.10 -3.93 9.00
C TYR A 193 17.77 -2.69 8.18
N LEU A 194 18.41 -1.55 8.44
CA LEU A 194 18.17 -0.34 7.64
C LEU A 194 18.50 -0.56 6.16
N GLN A 195 19.57 -1.28 5.85
CA GLN A 195 19.92 -1.61 4.46
C GLN A 195 18.89 -2.54 3.81
N ILE A 196 18.36 -3.53 4.54
CA ILE A 196 17.31 -4.42 4.01
C ILE A 196 16.02 -3.64 3.74
N TYR A 197 15.61 -2.73 4.64
CA TYR A 197 14.32 -2.03 4.53
C TYR A 197 14.33 -0.82 3.58
N PHE A 198 15.45 -0.11 3.45
CA PHE A 198 15.54 1.13 2.65
C PHE A 198 16.25 0.94 1.30
N ALA A 199 16.42 -0.30 0.85
CA ALA A 199 17.23 -0.58 -0.34
C ALA A 199 18.62 0.07 -0.21
N GLY A 200 19.38 -0.39 0.79
CA GLY A 200 20.74 0.11 1.05
C GLY A 200 21.63 0.06 -0.19
N ILE A 201 22.73 0.83 -0.16
CA ILE A 201 23.65 0.98 -1.30
C ILE A 201 24.10 -0.38 -1.85
N TYR A 202 24.29 -1.38 -0.98
CA TYR A 202 24.62 -2.74 -1.37
C TYR A 202 23.52 -3.44 -2.19
N ASN A 203 22.26 -3.35 -1.76
CA ASN A 203 21.11 -3.90 -2.50
C ASN A 203 20.91 -3.19 -3.83
N VAL A 204 21.17 -1.88 -3.89
CA VAL A 204 21.16 -1.13 -5.14
C VAL A 204 22.26 -1.64 -6.06
N ALA A 205 23.52 -1.71 -5.61
CA ALA A 205 24.64 -2.20 -6.42
C ALA A 205 24.38 -3.61 -6.97
N LEU A 206 23.99 -4.54 -6.08
CA LEU A 206 23.63 -5.90 -6.48
C LEU A 206 22.48 -5.94 -7.50
N SER A 207 21.51 -5.02 -7.39
CA SER A 207 20.39 -4.96 -8.32
C SER A 207 20.79 -4.48 -9.72
N LEU A 208 21.84 -3.67 -9.82
CA LEU A 208 22.40 -3.24 -11.11
C LEU A 208 23.20 -4.37 -11.79
N ASP A 209 23.84 -5.22 -10.99
CA ASP A 209 24.64 -6.35 -11.49
C ASP A 209 23.80 -7.51 -12.04
N ILE A 210 22.49 -7.56 -11.76
CA ILE A 210 21.62 -8.66 -12.22
C ILE A 210 21.63 -8.75 -13.76
N SER A 211 21.75 -7.62 -14.47
CA SER A 211 21.71 -7.58 -15.94
C SER A 211 22.76 -8.50 -16.59
N ILE A 212 23.90 -8.73 -15.91
CA ILE A 212 25.00 -9.59 -16.38
C ILE A 212 24.62 -11.07 -16.38
N TYR A 213 23.69 -11.48 -15.50
CA TYR A 213 23.34 -12.88 -15.27
C TYR A 213 22.00 -13.29 -15.90
N ILE A 214 21.30 -12.34 -16.52
CA ILE A 214 20.02 -12.61 -17.15
C ILE A 214 20.23 -13.27 -18.52
N LYS A 215 19.71 -14.48 -18.66
CA LYS A 215 19.59 -15.16 -19.97
C LYS A 215 18.32 -14.79 -20.74
N GLN A 216 17.34 -14.18 -20.05
CA GLN A 216 16.04 -13.79 -20.60
C GLN A 216 16.11 -12.39 -21.25
N ASN A 217 15.14 -12.03 -22.09
CA ASN A 217 15.11 -10.67 -22.60
C ASN A 217 14.71 -9.69 -21.47
N VAL A 218 15.56 -8.70 -21.18
CA VAL A 218 15.37 -7.74 -20.08
C VAL A 218 14.04 -6.96 -20.16
N TYR A 219 13.57 -6.64 -21.37
CA TYR A 219 12.29 -5.97 -21.57
C TYR A 219 11.11 -6.90 -21.29
N ILE A 220 11.23 -8.18 -21.65
CA ILE A 220 10.22 -9.20 -21.33
C ILE A 220 10.15 -9.42 -19.82
N THR A 221 11.30 -9.50 -19.13
CA THR A 221 11.36 -9.60 -17.68
C THR A 221 10.68 -8.39 -17.01
N PHE A 222 10.97 -7.17 -17.46
CA PHE A 222 10.34 -5.97 -16.91
C PHE A 222 8.83 -5.94 -17.18
N LEU A 223 8.39 -6.30 -18.38
CA LEU A 223 6.97 -6.41 -18.70
C LEU A 223 6.27 -7.47 -17.84
N TYR A 224 6.96 -8.57 -17.55
CA TYR A 224 6.48 -9.63 -16.69
C TYR A 224 6.37 -9.18 -15.23
N ASP A 225 7.29 -8.35 -14.74
CA ASP A 225 7.21 -7.70 -13.41
C ASP A 225 5.99 -6.78 -13.27
N VAL A 226 5.43 -6.29 -14.39
CA VAL A 226 4.22 -5.45 -14.44
C VAL A 226 2.95 -6.30 -14.54
N ILE A 227 2.94 -7.30 -15.43
CA ILE A 227 1.73 -8.08 -15.74
C ILE A 227 1.44 -9.14 -14.68
N ARG A 228 2.45 -9.89 -14.24
CA ARG A 228 2.29 -10.99 -13.27
C ARG A 228 1.64 -10.56 -11.94
N PRO A 229 1.96 -9.40 -11.35
CA PRO A 229 1.31 -8.95 -10.12
C PRO A 229 -0.02 -8.24 -10.35
N PHE A 230 -0.38 -7.88 -11.58
CA PHE A 230 -1.60 -7.11 -11.85
C PHE A 230 -2.84 -7.99 -11.71
N LEU A 231 -3.78 -7.62 -10.83
CA LEU A 231 -5.01 -8.38 -10.61
C LEU A 231 -5.82 -8.52 -11.91
N GLY A 232 -6.03 -9.76 -12.35
CA GLY A 232 -6.77 -10.11 -13.57
C GLY A 232 -5.86 -10.37 -14.77
N LEU A 233 -4.93 -9.44 -15.09
CA LEU A 233 -3.96 -9.67 -16.17
C LEU A 233 -3.00 -10.81 -15.86
N ASN A 234 -2.72 -11.04 -14.58
CA ASN A 234 -1.94 -12.17 -14.11
C ASN A 234 -2.53 -13.54 -14.50
N MET A 235 -3.79 -13.63 -14.92
CA MET A 235 -4.40 -14.87 -15.43
C MET A 235 -4.06 -15.11 -16.91
N LEU A 236 -3.73 -14.07 -17.66
CA LEU A 236 -3.48 -14.14 -19.09
C LEU A 236 -2.05 -14.59 -19.42
N TRP A 237 -1.11 -14.38 -18.50
CA TRP A 237 0.31 -14.66 -18.77
C TRP A 237 1.04 -15.21 -17.52
N ARG A 238 1.20 -16.53 -17.46
CA ARG A 238 1.97 -17.26 -16.43
C ARG A 238 2.86 -18.36 -17.04
N PRO A 239 3.93 -17.99 -17.75
CA PRO A 239 4.86 -18.98 -18.25
C PRO A 239 5.72 -19.49 -17.09
N GLU A 240 5.91 -20.79 -17.00
CA GLU A 240 6.78 -21.42 -15.97
C GLU A 240 8.27 -21.08 -16.18
N THR A 241 8.62 -20.53 -17.34
CA THR A 241 9.99 -20.29 -17.77
C THR A 241 10.48 -18.85 -17.55
N LEU A 242 9.58 -17.88 -17.31
CA LEU A 242 9.99 -16.49 -17.08
C LEU A 242 10.19 -16.23 -15.59
N LEU A 243 11.29 -15.55 -15.29
CA LEU A 243 11.61 -15.11 -13.95
C LEU A 243 11.37 -13.60 -13.86
N THR A 244 10.79 -13.18 -12.76
CA THR A 244 10.71 -11.77 -12.37
C THR A 244 12.10 -11.25 -12.01
N SER A 245 12.30 -9.93 -12.11
CA SER A 245 13.54 -9.30 -11.63
C SER A 245 13.81 -9.58 -10.15
N THR A 246 12.74 -9.81 -9.38
CA THR A 246 12.84 -10.17 -7.95
C THR A 246 13.36 -11.57 -7.75
N GLU A 247 12.89 -12.54 -8.54
CA GLU A 247 13.42 -13.91 -8.49
C GLU A 247 14.89 -13.93 -8.90
N LEU A 248 15.25 -13.18 -9.96
CA LEU A 248 16.63 -13.06 -10.44
C LEU A 248 17.56 -12.39 -9.40
N PHE A 249 17.09 -11.32 -8.74
CA PHE A 249 17.81 -10.66 -7.65
C PHE A 249 18.08 -11.62 -6.49
N ASN A 250 17.05 -12.38 -6.08
CA ASN A 250 17.18 -13.30 -4.97
C ASN A 250 18.08 -14.49 -5.30
N GLN A 251 18.06 -14.99 -6.53
CA GLN A 251 19.03 -16.00 -6.99
C GLN A 251 20.47 -15.48 -6.87
N ARG A 252 20.72 -14.20 -7.23
CA ARG A 252 22.04 -13.59 -7.15
C ARG A 252 22.56 -13.41 -5.72
N ILE A 253 21.68 -13.12 -4.77
CA ILE A 253 22.06 -12.91 -3.36
C ILE A 253 22.23 -14.22 -2.62
N PHE A 254 21.34 -15.18 -2.86
CA PHE A 254 21.16 -16.33 -1.98
C PHE A 254 21.50 -17.69 -2.59
N GLU A 255 21.84 -17.75 -3.88
CA GLU A 255 22.25 -19.00 -4.56
C GLU A 255 21.31 -20.20 -4.26
N ASN A 256 19.99 -19.93 -4.11
CA ASN A 256 18.88 -20.84 -3.75
C ASN A 256 18.45 -20.93 -2.27
N ASN A 257 19.01 -20.15 -1.34
CA ASN A 257 18.49 -20.07 0.02
C ASN A 257 17.15 -19.30 0.09
N GLN A 258 16.19 -19.79 0.89
CA GLN A 258 14.77 -19.39 0.90
C GLN A 258 14.45 -17.97 1.41
N VAL A 259 15.46 -17.12 1.64
CA VAL A 259 15.23 -15.75 2.10
C VAL A 259 14.98 -14.88 0.88
N SER A 260 13.78 -14.31 0.75
CA SER A 260 13.48 -13.35 -0.30
C SER A 260 13.68 -11.91 0.20
N GLN A 261 14.55 -11.17 -0.48
CA GLN A 261 14.71 -9.74 -0.35
C GLN A 261 13.93 -9.01 -1.44
N ILE A 262 13.60 -7.76 -1.12
CA ILE A 262 12.89 -6.84 -2.02
C ILE A 262 13.94 -6.17 -2.90
N ILE A 263 13.82 -6.35 -4.22
CA ILE A 263 14.64 -5.62 -5.19
C ILE A 263 14.27 -4.11 -5.15
N PRO A 264 15.25 -3.19 -5.13
CA PRO A 264 15.00 -1.77 -5.25
C PRO A 264 14.38 -1.38 -6.60
N LEU A 265 13.48 -0.39 -6.61
CA LEU A 265 12.83 0.09 -7.83
C LEU A 265 13.81 0.53 -8.90
N LEU A 266 14.89 1.21 -8.49
CA LEU A 266 15.96 1.63 -9.38
C LEU A 266 16.56 0.44 -10.13
N GLY A 267 16.86 -0.67 -9.44
CA GLY A 267 17.37 -1.88 -10.06
C GLY A 267 16.41 -2.47 -11.10
N GLN A 268 15.12 -2.50 -10.80
CA GLN A 268 14.11 -2.99 -11.74
C GLN A 268 14.01 -2.14 -13.01
N PHE A 269 14.05 -0.82 -12.88
CA PHE A 269 14.04 0.07 -14.04
C PHE A 269 15.38 0.11 -14.77
N TYR A 270 16.50 -0.14 -14.08
CA TYR A 270 17.81 -0.20 -14.70
C TYR A 270 17.95 -1.38 -15.67
N LEU A 271 17.27 -2.51 -15.40
CA LEU A 271 17.31 -3.69 -16.28
C LEU A 271 16.97 -3.36 -17.75
N PRO A 272 15.82 -2.75 -18.08
CA PRO A 272 15.49 -2.40 -19.47
C PRO A 272 15.97 -1.00 -19.91
N PHE A 273 16.25 -0.07 -18.98
CA PHE A 273 16.50 1.34 -19.32
C PHE A 273 17.90 1.85 -18.95
N GLU A 274 18.73 1.02 -18.33
CA GLU A 274 20.08 1.36 -17.87
C GLU A 274 20.09 2.71 -17.13
N LEU A 275 21.01 3.63 -17.46
CA LEU A 275 21.13 4.95 -16.85
C LEU A 275 19.89 5.83 -17.04
N LEU A 276 19.05 5.59 -18.05
CA LEU A 276 17.80 6.34 -18.22
C LEU A 276 16.79 6.07 -17.09
N SER A 277 16.93 4.95 -16.38
CA SER A 277 16.11 4.61 -15.21
C SER A 277 16.08 5.72 -14.16
N VAL A 278 17.20 6.40 -13.93
CA VAL A 278 17.37 7.53 -12.99
C VAL A 278 16.39 8.67 -13.30
N PHE A 279 15.92 8.78 -14.54
CA PHE A 279 14.92 9.77 -14.96
C PHE A 279 13.52 9.18 -15.04
N ILE A 280 13.38 7.98 -15.59
CA ILE A 280 12.07 7.41 -15.92
C ILE A 280 11.24 7.13 -14.66
N TYR A 281 11.78 6.37 -13.71
CA TYR A 281 10.96 5.91 -12.58
C TYR A 281 10.57 7.05 -11.62
N PRO A 282 11.45 8.03 -11.28
CA PRO A 282 11.06 9.08 -10.35
C PRO A 282 10.01 10.00 -10.95
N ILE A 283 10.11 10.30 -12.25
CA ILE A 283 9.09 11.07 -12.97
C ILE A 283 7.76 10.31 -12.97
N LEU A 284 7.77 9.02 -13.28
CA LEU A 284 6.58 8.18 -13.29
C LEU A 284 5.90 8.14 -11.91
N ILE A 285 6.64 7.89 -10.84
CA ILE A 285 6.12 7.89 -9.46
C ILE A 285 5.58 9.26 -9.07
N MET A 286 6.27 10.35 -9.42
CA MET A 286 5.80 11.72 -9.17
C MET A 286 4.48 12.02 -9.88
N LEU A 287 4.33 11.60 -11.14
CA LEU A 287 3.08 11.78 -11.90
C LEU A 287 1.91 11.00 -11.27
N ILE A 288 2.18 9.76 -10.84
CA ILE A 288 1.22 8.91 -10.13
C ILE A 288 0.77 9.57 -8.83
N ILE A 289 1.72 10.02 -8.00
CA ILE A 289 1.44 10.70 -6.73
C ILE A 289 0.57 11.94 -6.98
N ARG A 290 0.94 12.78 -7.95
CA ARG A 290 0.18 13.98 -8.29
C ARG A 290 -1.24 13.64 -8.72
N TYR A 291 -1.41 12.65 -9.61
CA TYR A 291 -2.74 12.23 -10.08
C TYR A 291 -3.64 11.81 -8.92
N PHE A 292 -3.16 10.93 -8.04
CA PHE A 292 -3.97 10.45 -6.92
C PHE A 292 -4.20 11.54 -5.87
N LEU A 293 -3.21 12.38 -5.59
CA LEU A 293 -3.33 13.47 -4.63
C LEU A 293 -4.41 14.47 -5.06
N GLN A 294 -4.50 14.81 -6.35
CA GLN A 294 -5.62 15.62 -6.88
C GLN A 294 -6.98 14.96 -6.61
N LYS A 295 -7.07 13.65 -6.83
CA LYS A 295 -8.31 12.90 -6.58
C LYS A 295 -8.66 12.82 -5.09
N VAL A 296 -7.70 12.89 -4.17
CA VAL A 296 -8.00 12.95 -2.72
C VAL A 296 -8.84 14.20 -2.41
N PHE A 297 -8.47 15.37 -2.95
CA PHE A 297 -9.18 16.62 -2.68
C PHE A 297 -10.59 16.69 -3.32
N ASP A 298 -10.79 16.00 -4.44
CA ASP A 298 -12.06 16.02 -5.17
C ASP A 298 -13.09 15.02 -4.67
N ASN A 299 -12.73 14.16 -3.72
CA ASN A 299 -13.57 13.03 -3.34
C ASN A 299 -14.08 13.12 -1.90
N ASN A 300 -14.95 12.17 -1.57
CA ASN A 300 -15.44 12.00 -0.21
C ASN A 300 -14.38 11.35 0.68
N LEU A 301 -14.58 11.44 2.00
CA LEU A 301 -13.63 10.96 3.01
C LEU A 301 -13.32 9.46 2.87
N THR A 302 -14.34 8.62 2.70
CA THR A 302 -14.16 7.16 2.58
C THR A 302 -13.35 6.78 1.34
N TYR A 303 -13.59 7.44 0.21
CA TYR A 303 -12.83 7.24 -1.02
C TYR A 303 -11.40 7.78 -0.86
N SER A 304 -11.26 8.94 -0.23
CA SER A 304 -9.97 9.58 0.09
C SER A 304 -9.08 8.69 0.96
N MET A 305 -9.66 7.91 1.87
CA MET A 305 -8.94 6.92 2.67
C MET A 305 -8.14 5.95 1.82
N ILE A 306 -8.75 5.41 0.76
CA ILE A 306 -8.10 4.46 -0.15
C ILE A 306 -7.06 5.19 -1.01
N LEU A 307 -7.40 6.38 -1.51
CA LEU A 307 -6.48 7.17 -2.33
C LEU A 307 -5.22 7.59 -1.57
N ILE A 308 -5.33 7.96 -0.29
CA ILE A 308 -4.18 8.30 0.55
C ILE A 308 -3.28 7.07 0.75
N VAL A 309 -3.85 5.88 0.91
CA VAL A 309 -3.06 4.63 0.97
C VAL A 309 -2.25 4.42 -0.31
N ILE A 310 -2.88 4.62 -1.48
CA ILE A 310 -2.19 4.53 -2.78
C ILE A 310 -1.07 5.55 -2.89
N VAL A 311 -1.31 6.80 -2.46
CA VAL A 311 -0.28 7.87 -2.45
C VAL A 311 0.89 7.50 -1.55
N LEU A 312 0.62 7.07 -0.31
CA LEU A 312 1.65 6.64 0.64
C LEU A 312 2.44 5.45 0.11
N ARG A 313 1.76 4.47 -0.49
CA ARG A 313 2.42 3.32 -1.10
C ARG A 313 3.31 3.75 -2.25
N ALA A 314 2.87 4.65 -3.13
CA ALA A 314 3.70 5.16 -4.23
C ALA A 314 4.97 5.86 -3.72
N ILE A 315 4.87 6.64 -2.63
CA ILE A 315 6.04 7.27 -1.98
C ILE A 315 7.04 6.21 -1.51
N ILE A 316 6.56 5.15 -0.87
CA ILE A 316 7.43 4.10 -0.32
C ILE A 316 7.96 3.16 -1.42
N THR A 317 7.25 3.04 -2.54
CA THR A 317 7.63 2.19 -3.68
C THR A 317 9.00 2.55 -4.24
N ILE A 318 9.46 3.80 -4.08
CA ILE A 318 10.82 4.23 -4.46
C ILE A 318 11.90 3.33 -3.85
N PHE A 319 11.69 2.84 -2.62
CA PHE A 319 12.61 1.97 -1.89
C PHE A 319 12.26 0.48 -2.02
N GLN A 320 11.20 0.15 -2.77
CA GLN A 320 10.65 -1.19 -2.86
C GLN A 320 10.48 -1.63 -4.32
N ASN A 321 9.83 -2.77 -4.50
CA ASN A 321 9.60 -3.39 -5.79
C ASN A 321 8.29 -2.91 -6.43
N LEU A 322 8.37 -2.61 -7.74
CA LEU A 322 7.25 -2.25 -8.62
C LEU A 322 6.10 -3.27 -8.57
N SER A 323 6.40 -4.56 -8.53
CA SER A 323 5.40 -5.63 -8.52
C SER A 323 4.51 -5.57 -7.27
N ILE A 324 5.08 -5.22 -6.12
CA ILE A 324 4.32 -5.05 -4.88
C ILE A 324 3.36 -3.86 -5.03
N PHE A 325 3.84 -2.76 -5.60
CA PHE A 325 3.02 -1.58 -5.86
C PHE A 325 1.89 -1.88 -6.85
N ILE A 326 2.18 -2.55 -7.96
CA ILE A 326 1.17 -2.88 -8.97
C ILE A 326 0.10 -3.82 -8.43
N ASN A 327 0.48 -4.82 -7.64
CA ASN A 327 -0.48 -5.73 -7.02
C ASN A 327 -1.46 -4.98 -6.12
N GLU A 328 -0.97 -4.08 -5.28
CA GLU A 328 -1.83 -3.30 -4.38
C GLU A 328 -2.64 -2.23 -5.14
N LEU A 329 -2.02 -1.52 -6.08
CA LEU A 329 -2.68 -0.53 -6.91
C LEU A 329 -3.83 -1.16 -7.71
N SER A 330 -3.55 -2.25 -8.42
CA SER A 330 -4.55 -2.92 -9.26
C SER A 330 -5.67 -3.52 -8.42
N SER A 331 -5.36 -4.18 -7.29
CA SER A 331 -6.38 -4.75 -6.42
C SER A 331 -7.31 -3.69 -5.82
N LEU A 332 -6.77 -2.58 -5.31
CA LEU A 332 -7.58 -1.49 -4.76
C LEU A 332 -8.41 -0.79 -5.85
N ILE A 333 -7.80 -0.44 -7.00
CA ILE A 333 -8.49 0.33 -8.03
C ILE A 333 -9.55 -0.48 -8.76
N ILE A 334 -9.25 -1.74 -9.12
CA ILE A 334 -10.21 -2.59 -9.85
C ILE A 334 -11.44 -2.85 -8.99
N LEU A 335 -11.23 -3.23 -7.72
CA LEU A 335 -12.34 -3.49 -6.80
C LEU A 335 -13.10 -2.21 -6.45
N LEU A 336 -12.43 -1.07 -6.25
CA LEU A 336 -13.12 0.18 -5.99
C LEU A 336 -13.93 0.64 -7.22
N SER A 337 -13.40 0.43 -8.42
CA SER A 337 -14.09 0.76 -9.67
C SER A 337 -15.29 -0.15 -9.90
N SER A 338 -15.18 -1.45 -9.60
CA SER A 338 -16.31 -2.38 -9.70
C SER A 338 -17.45 -2.01 -8.75
N ILE A 339 -17.13 -1.57 -7.53
CA ILE A 339 -18.11 -1.04 -6.57
C ILE A 339 -18.83 0.20 -7.13
N VAL A 340 -18.09 1.15 -7.70
CA VAL A 340 -18.67 2.38 -8.28
C VAL A 340 -19.55 2.06 -9.51
N LEU A 341 -19.12 1.12 -10.35
CA LEU A 341 -19.91 0.64 -11.48
C LEU A 341 -21.21 -0.03 -11.01
N PHE A 342 -21.14 -0.86 -9.97
CA PHE A 342 -22.31 -1.52 -9.39
C PHE A 342 -23.34 -0.50 -8.86
N LYS A 343 -22.88 0.55 -8.17
CA LYS A 343 -23.75 1.68 -7.78
C LYS A 343 -24.50 2.26 -8.98
N ASN A 344 -23.79 2.54 -10.07
CA ASN A 344 -24.39 3.16 -11.26
C ASN A 344 -25.42 2.25 -11.93
N LEU A 345 -25.22 0.92 -11.88
CA LEU A 345 -26.19 -0.06 -12.35
C LEU A 345 -27.44 -0.07 -11.47
N LEU A 346 -27.29 -0.08 -10.14
CA LEU A 346 -28.42 -0.03 -9.21
C LEU A 346 -29.29 1.22 -9.41
N LEU A 347 -28.66 2.38 -9.59
CA LEU A 347 -29.38 3.64 -9.83
C LEU A 347 -30.16 3.62 -11.17
N LYS A 348 -29.62 2.97 -12.21
CA LYS A 348 -30.34 2.81 -13.49
C LYS A 348 -31.55 1.90 -13.36
N VAL A 349 -31.46 0.85 -12.53
CA VAL A 349 -32.59 -0.07 -12.30
C VAL A 349 -33.66 0.58 -11.43
N SER A 350 -33.29 1.34 -10.41
CA SER A 350 -34.24 2.02 -9.52
C SER A 350 -35.01 3.19 -10.17
N ASN A 351 -34.50 3.73 -11.28
CA ASN A 351 -35.12 4.83 -12.03
C ASN A 351 -35.97 4.35 -13.23
N LYS A 352 -36.08 3.04 -13.43
CA LYS A 352 -37.04 2.41 -14.34
C LYS A 352 -38.16 1.80 -13.51
#